data_AF-A0A3E1RFZ0-F1
#
_entry.id   AF-A0A3E1RFZ0-F1
#
_cell.length_a   1.000
_cell.length_b   1.000
_cell.length_c   1.000
_cell.angle_alpha   90.00
_cell.angle_beta   90.00
_cell.angle_gamma   90.00
#
_symmetry.space_group_name_H-M   'P 1'
#
loop_
_entity.id
_entity.type
_entity.pdbx_description
1 polymer ?
#
loop_
_entity_poly.entity_id
_entity_poly.type
_entity_poly.pdbx_seq_one_letter_code
_entity_poly.pdbx_strand_id
1 'polypeptide(L)'
;MKVLDLQCAQNHTFEGWFASEDDFVSQCARALVQCPLCGDASVHKKLSAPRLNLNTSRQDRQAATEQGAGPSTGPAYASGHPILTADLGHA
;
A
#
# COMPACT_ATOMS: atom_id res chain seq x y z
N MET A 1 -5.73 4.53 30.91
CA MET A 1 -4.62 4.93 30.01
C MET A 1 -4.61 3.98 28.82
N LYS A 2 -4.72 4.51 27.60
CA LYS A 2 -4.60 3.76 26.35
C LYS A 2 -3.51 4.40 25.49
N VAL A 3 -2.66 3.57 24.90
CA VAL A 3 -1.72 3.99 23.86
C VAL A 3 -2.34 3.63 22.51
N LEU A 4 -2.39 4.59 21.60
CA LEU A 4 -2.92 4.43 20.26
C LEU A 4 -1.83 4.72 19.23
N ASP A 5 -1.75 3.90 18.19
CA ASP A 5 -0.95 4.19 17.01
C ASP A 5 -1.77 5.10 16.09
N LEU A 6 -1.22 6.28 15.79
CA LEU A 6 -1.88 7.37 15.09
C LEU A 6 -1.14 7.72 13.81
N GLN A 7 -1.88 8.25 12.85
CA GLN A 7 -1.35 8.74 11.59
C GLN A 7 -2.03 10.04 11.18
N CYS A 8 -1.27 11.01 10.67
CA CYS A 8 -1.82 12.25 10.09
C CYS A 8 -2.05 12.14 8.58
N ALA A 9 -2.66 13.15 7.96
CA ALA A 9 -2.88 13.18 6.51
C ALA A 9 -1.59 13.12 5.66
N GLN A 10 -0.45 13.51 6.23
CA GLN A 10 0.88 13.43 5.61
C GLN A 10 1.57 12.07 5.83
N ASN A 11 0.84 11.06 6.33
CA ASN A 11 1.31 9.69 6.55
C ASN A 11 2.41 9.55 7.63
N HIS A 12 2.67 10.58 8.44
CA HIS A 12 3.53 10.46 9.62
C HIS A 12 2.84 9.60 10.68
N THR A 13 3.57 8.61 11.21
CA THR A 13 3.07 7.73 12.28
C THR A 13 3.66 8.16 13.62
N PHE A 14 2.84 8.16 14.66
CA PHE A 14 3.27 8.48 16.02
C PHE A 14 2.32 7.83 17.04
N GLU A 15 2.74 7.77 18.30
CA GLU A 15 1.92 7.22 19.38
C GLU A 15 1.31 8.34 20.22
N GLY A 16 0.07 8.12 20.66
CA GLY A 16 -0.65 9.03 21.55
C GLY A 16 -1.17 8.32 22.79
N TRP A 17 -1.05 8.98 23.94
CA TRP A 17 -1.45 8.46 25.25
C TRP A 17 -2.71 9.18 25.72
N PHE A 18 -3.81 8.45 25.84
CA PHE A 18 -5.12 9.00 26.17
C PHE A 18 -5.71 8.35 27.42
N ALA A 19 -6.62 9.03 28.11
CA ALA A 19 -7.28 8.45 29.26
C ALA A 19 -8.14 7.25 28.85
N SER A 20 -8.88 7.42 27.74
CA SER A 20 -9.85 6.51 27.15
C SER A 20 -9.90 6.69 25.62
N GLU A 21 -10.65 5.85 24.91
CA GLU A 21 -10.86 6.03 23.45
C GLU A 21 -11.80 7.20 23.14
N ASP A 22 -12.83 7.39 23.96
CA ASP A 22 -13.75 8.52 23.85
C ASP A 22 -13.04 9.88 24.04
N ASP A 23 -12.05 9.92 24.93
CA ASP A 23 -11.18 11.09 25.14
C ASP A 23 -10.40 11.45 23.87
N PHE A 24 -9.81 10.46 23.19
CA PHE A 24 -9.17 10.67 21.88
C PHE A 24 -10.16 11.24 20.84
N VAL A 25 -11.35 10.65 20.70
CA VAL A 25 -12.37 11.11 19.75
C VAL A 25 -12.78 12.56 20.06
N SER A 26 -13.04 12.85 21.34
CA SER A 26 -13.40 14.20 21.82
C SER A 26 -12.30 15.23 21.58
N GLN A 27 -11.03 14.87 21.77
CA GLN A 27 -9.90 15.76 21.50
C GLN A 27 -9.67 15.99 20.00
N CYS A 28 -9.83 14.97 19.15
CA CYS A 28 -9.78 15.12 17.70
C CYS A 28 -10.91 16.01 17.16
N ALA A 29 -12.14 15.85 17.65
CA ALA A 29 -13.27 16.70 17.27
C ALA A 29 -13.04 18.20 17.58
N ARG A 30 -12.17 18.48 18.55
CA ARG A 30 -11.77 19.83 18.96
C ARG A 30 -10.42 20.28 18.36
N ALA A 31 -9.84 19.48 17.46
CA ALA A 31 -8.53 19.70 16.85
C ALA A 31 -7.37 19.89 17.85
N LEU A 32 -7.45 19.26 19.03
CA LEU A 32 -6.42 19.34 20.07
C LEU A 32 -5.28 18.33 19.87
N VAL A 33 -5.48 17.32 19.03
CA VAL A 33 -4.46 16.33 18.69
C VAL A 33 -3.80 16.77 17.37
N GLN A 34 -2.50 17.01 17.41
CA GLN A 34 -1.72 17.46 16.25
C GLN A 34 -0.53 16.55 16.01
N CYS A 35 -0.18 16.38 14.74
CA CYS A 35 1.02 15.64 14.36
C CYS A 35 2.28 16.36 14.88
N PRO A 36 3.16 15.70 15.64
CA PRO A 36 4.37 16.34 16.16
C PRO A 36 5.41 16.63 15.07
N LEU A 37 5.23 16.11 13.85
CA LEU A 37 6.14 16.31 12.74
C LEU A 37 5.75 17.48 11.83
N CYS A 38 4.46 17.70 11.61
CA CYS A 38 3.98 18.73 10.67
C CYS A 38 2.92 19.68 11.23
N GLY A 39 2.43 19.45 12.45
CA GLY A 39 1.39 20.27 13.08
C GLY A 39 -0.02 20.07 12.52
N ASP A 40 -0.21 19.19 11.53
CA ASP A 40 -1.53 18.88 10.98
C ASP A 40 -2.42 18.20 12.03
N ALA A 41 -3.65 18.70 12.19
CA ALA A 41 -4.64 18.18 13.13
C ALA A 41 -5.51 17.05 12.54
N SER A 42 -5.31 16.69 11.27
CA SER A 42 -6.04 15.62 10.58
C SER A 42 -5.45 14.25 10.97
N VAL A 43 -5.66 13.87 12.23
CA VAL A 43 -5.11 12.64 12.85
C VAL A 43 -6.18 11.56 12.96
N HIS A 44 -5.83 10.33 12.56
CA HIS A 44 -6.69 9.16 12.68
C HIS A 44 -5.94 7.98 13.30
N LYS A 45 -6.68 7.02 13.85
CA LYS A 45 -6.09 5.76 14.36
C LYS A 45 -5.62 4.91 13.19
N LYS A 46 -4.39 4.41 13.27
CA LYS A 46 -3.90 3.43 12.32
C LYS A 46 -4.55 2.08 12.61
N LEU A 47 -5.04 1.42 11.57
CA LEU A 47 -5.57 0.06 11.69
C LEU A 47 -4.40 -0.91 11.85
N SER A 48 -4.37 -1.65 12.95
CA SER A 48 -3.48 -2.81 13.09
C SER A 48 -4.04 -3.96 12.28
N ALA A 49 -3.40 -4.31 11.16
CA ALA A 49 -3.80 -5.48 10.40
C ALA A 49 -3.59 -6.75 11.25
N PRO A 50 -4.62 -7.60 11.46
CA PRO A 50 -4.41 -8.90 12.08
C PRO A 50 -3.48 -9.73 11.20
N ARG A 51 -2.40 -10.27 11.77
CA ARG A 51 -1.50 -11.18 11.06
C ARG A 51 -2.23 -12.50 10.79
N LEU A 52 -2.81 -12.62 9.60
CA LEU A 52 -3.41 -13.85 9.11
C LEU A 52 -2.31 -14.79 8.60
N ASN A 53 -2.03 -15.85 9.35
CA ASN A 53 -1.12 -16.92 8.92
C ASN A 53 -1.87 -17.87 7.97
N LEU A 54 -1.95 -17.54 6.68
CA LEU A 54 -2.50 -18.47 5.69
C LEU A 54 -1.50 -19.60 5.41
N ASN A 55 -1.74 -20.78 5.97
CA ASN A 55 -1.09 -22.02 5.55
C ASN A 55 -1.72 -22.49 4.22
N THR A 56 -1.08 -22.17 3.09
CA THR A 56 -1.48 -22.74 1.80
C THR A 56 -1.03 -24.21 1.73
N SER A 57 -1.88 -25.13 2.17
CA SER A 57 -1.77 -26.53 1.78
C SER A 57 -2.06 -26.60 0.29
N ARG A 58 -1.01 -26.59 -0.55
CA ARG A 58 -1.12 -26.89 -1.97
C ARG A 58 -1.50 -28.36 -2.10
N GLN A 59 -2.80 -28.65 -1.99
CA GLN A 59 -3.33 -29.94 -2.37
C GLN A 59 -3.50 -29.93 -3.89
N ASP A 60 -2.52 -30.58 -4.52
CA ASP A 60 -2.64 -31.35 -5.75
C ASP A 60 -3.38 -30.68 -6.92
N ARG A 61 -2.60 -30.06 -7.81
CA ARG A 61 -3.04 -29.74 -9.17
C ARG A 61 -2.50 -30.80 -10.13
N GLN A 62 -2.92 -32.05 -9.99
CA GLN A 62 -2.78 -33.06 -11.03
C GLN A 62 -4.04 -33.91 -11.17
N ALA A 63 -4.93 -33.51 -12.09
CA ALA A 63 -5.57 -34.44 -13.03
C ALA A 63 -6.38 -33.71 -14.11
N ALA A 64 -6.15 -34.18 -15.34
CA ALA A 64 -6.97 -34.13 -16.56
C ALA A 64 -7.02 -32.80 -17.36
N THR A 65 -6.29 -32.66 -18.47
CA THR A 65 -6.63 -33.10 -19.85
C THR A 65 -7.90 -32.42 -20.39
N GLU A 66 -8.05 -31.86 -21.59
CA GLU A 66 -7.34 -31.87 -22.87
C GLU A 66 -7.96 -30.78 -23.77
N GLN A 67 -7.15 -30.17 -24.63
CA GLN A 67 -7.45 -29.80 -26.03
C GLN A 67 -8.64 -28.87 -26.37
N GLY A 68 -8.28 -27.67 -26.82
CA GLY A 68 -9.05 -26.84 -27.74
C GLY A 68 -8.11 -25.99 -28.58
N ALA A 69 -7.66 -26.54 -29.71
CA ALA A 69 -6.87 -25.84 -30.71
C ALA A 69 -7.73 -24.79 -31.44
N GLY A 70 -7.14 -23.62 -31.69
CA GLY A 70 -7.64 -22.65 -32.65
C GLY A 70 -6.53 -21.70 -33.06
N PRO A 71 -5.95 -21.80 -34.27
CA PRO A 71 -4.97 -20.84 -34.76
C PRO A 71 -5.73 -19.62 -35.29
N SER A 72 -5.53 -18.46 -34.66
CA SER A 72 -5.93 -17.18 -35.27
C SER A 72 -4.68 -16.35 -35.53
N THR A 73 -4.20 -16.51 -36.75
CA THR A 73 -3.24 -15.66 -37.44
C THR A 73 -3.79 -14.24 -37.52
N GLY A 74 -3.06 -13.26 -37.00
CA GLY A 74 -3.28 -11.82 -37.21
C GLY A 74 -1.96 -11.18 -37.63
N PRO A 75 -1.95 -10.28 -38.64
CA PRO A 75 -0.76 -10.02 -39.44
C PRO A 75 0.28 -9.17 -38.72
N ALA A 76 1.52 -9.45 -39.09
CA ALA A 76 2.68 -8.60 -38.89
C ALA A 76 2.46 -7.22 -39.53
N TYR A 77 2.69 -6.17 -38.75
CA TYR A 77 3.25 -4.94 -39.28
C TYR A 77 4.59 -4.71 -38.61
N ALA A 78 5.64 -5.10 -39.35
CA ALA A 78 6.99 -4.61 -39.14
C ALA A 78 7.14 -3.26 -39.84
N SER A 79 7.93 -2.36 -39.23
CA SER A 79 8.74 -1.25 -39.78
C SER A 79 8.70 -0.08 -38.78
N GLY A 80 9.76 0.46 -38.17
CA GLY A 80 11.23 0.31 -38.16
C GLY A 80 11.76 1.37 -37.15
N HIS A 81 12.63 1.02 -36.18
CA HIS A 81 14.09 1.31 -36.08
C HIS A 81 14.51 2.80 -36.25
N PRO A 82 15.62 3.32 -35.66
CA PRO A 82 16.46 2.93 -34.51
C PRO A 82 16.76 4.05 -33.48
N ILE A 83 17.44 3.63 -32.41
CA ILE A 83 18.29 4.33 -31.44
C ILE A 83 19.03 5.61 -31.89
N LEU A 84 19.11 6.61 -30.99
CA LEU A 84 20.26 7.51 -30.89
C LEU A 84 20.90 7.43 -29.50
N THR A 85 22.16 7.01 -29.50
CA THR A 85 23.16 7.05 -28.43
C THR A 85 23.77 8.45 -28.25
N ALA A 86 24.56 8.62 -27.19
CA ALA A 86 25.52 9.69 -26.87
C ALA A 86 24.99 10.71 -25.83
N ASP A 87 25.71 11.11 -24.77
CA ASP A 87 27.13 10.97 -24.46
C ASP A 87 27.41 11.20 -22.96
N LEU A 88 28.40 10.49 -22.42
CA LEU A 88 28.97 10.74 -21.10
C LEU A 88 29.88 11.98 -21.16
N GLY A 89 29.47 13.08 -20.53
CA GLY A 89 30.36 14.22 -20.25
C GLY A 89 31.10 14.05 -18.92
N HIS A 90 32.27 13.41 -18.95
CA HIS A 90 33.29 13.55 -17.91
C HIS A 90 34.05 14.87 -18.11
N ALA A 91 34.10 15.70 -17.06
CA ALA A 91 35.15 16.67 -16.80
C ALA A 91 35.38 16.75 -15.29
#